data_AF-A0A269XPK8-F1
#
_entry.id   AF-A0A269XPK8-F1
#
_cell.length_a   1.000
_cell.length_b   1.000
_cell.length_c   1.000
_cell.angle_alpha   90.00
_cell.angle_beta   90.00
_cell.angle_gamma   90.00
#
_symmetry.space_group_name_H-M   'P 1'
#
loop_
_entity.id
_entity.type
_entity.pdbx_description
1 polymer ?
#
loop_
_entity_poly.entity_id
_entity_poly.type
_entity_poly.pdbx_seq_one_letter_code
_entity_poly.pdbx_strand_id
1 'polypeptide(L)'
;IGPSEVLGGSSSEFSPTQLASAFAAIANGGTYNNAHSIQKVVTHDGDTIEYDHSSHKAMKDYTAYMLAEILKGTFKAYGSAYGHGVSGVNLGAKTGTGTYGAEIYQQYNLPDSAAKDVWINGFSPQYT
;
A
#
# COMPACT_ATOMS: atom_id res chain seq x y z
N ILE A 1 -8.77 15.57 -6.50
CA ILE A 1 -9.06 14.12 -6.62
C ILE A 1 -10.41 14.01 -7.33
N GLY A 2 -10.45 13.48 -8.54
CA GLY A 2 -11.69 13.23 -9.29
C GLY A 2 -12.15 11.77 -9.15
N PRO A 3 -13.28 11.40 -9.77
CA PRO A 3 -13.83 10.05 -9.68
C PRO A 3 -12.91 8.97 -10.29
N SER A 4 -12.12 9.31 -11.32
CA SER A 4 -11.15 8.40 -11.92
C SER A 4 -10.04 8.03 -10.92
N GLU A 5 -9.46 9.03 -10.26
CA GLU A 5 -8.41 8.84 -9.26
C GLU A 5 -8.88 8.00 -8.07
N VAL A 6 -10.12 8.19 -7.62
CA VAL A 6 -10.70 7.42 -6.50
C VAL A 6 -10.67 5.91 -6.78
N LEU A 7 -10.73 5.50 -8.05
CA LEU A 7 -10.71 4.11 -8.48
C LEU A 7 -9.32 3.64 -8.97
N GLY A 8 -8.28 4.47 -8.83
CA GLY A 8 -6.92 4.12 -9.26
C GLY A 8 -6.60 4.43 -10.72
N GLY A 9 -7.42 5.22 -11.41
CA GLY A 9 -7.16 5.73 -12.75
C GLY A 9 -6.49 7.10 -12.77
N SER A 10 -6.17 7.57 -13.99
CA SER A 10 -5.64 8.92 -14.24
C SER A 10 -4.41 9.23 -13.38
N SER A 11 -4.44 10.27 -12.55
CA SER A 11 -3.26 10.73 -11.79
C SER A 11 -2.95 9.89 -10.54
N SER A 12 -3.69 8.82 -10.25
CA SER A 12 -3.43 7.93 -9.12
C SER A 12 -2.39 6.87 -9.43
N GLU A 13 -1.19 7.33 -9.76
CA GLU A 13 -0.03 6.50 -10.03
C GLU A 13 0.95 6.61 -8.86
N PHE A 14 1.21 5.49 -8.18
CA PHE A 14 2.09 5.43 -7.03
C PHE A 14 2.98 4.19 -7.08
N SER A 15 4.21 4.34 -6.58
CA SER A 15 5.14 3.23 -6.44
C SER A 15 4.72 2.28 -5.30
N PRO A 16 5.16 1.00 -5.34
CA PRO A 16 5.00 0.09 -4.22
C PRO A 16 5.54 0.68 -2.90
N THR A 17 6.66 1.41 -2.95
CA THR A 17 7.28 2.05 -1.77
C THR A 17 6.38 3.12 -1.14
N GLN A 18 5.71 3.92 -1.96
CA GLN A 18 4.75 4.93 -1.47
C GLN A 18 3.54 4.27 -0.82
N LEU A 19 3.00 3.21 -1.44
CA LEU A 19 1.87 2.47 -0.87
C LEU A 19 2.26 1.74 0.41
N ALA A 20 3.44 1.11 0.48
CA ALA A 20 3.94 0.49 1.70
C ALA A 20 4.03 1.48 2.86
N SER A 21 4.54 2.69 2.60
CA SER A 21 4.59 3.78 3.60
C SER A 21 3.19 4.20 4.07
N ALA A 22 2.22 4.28 3.14
CA ALA A 22 0.84 4.63 3.46
C ALA A 22 0.13 3.54 4.29
N PHE A 23 0.28 2.27 3.91
CA PHE A 23 -0.32 1.14 4.64
C PHE A 23 0.35 0.89 5.99
N ALA A 24 1.65 1.15 6.12
CA ALA A 24 2.35 1.10 7.41
C ALA A 24 1.77 2.10 8.42
N ALA A 25 1.24 3.25 7.97
CA ALA A 25 0.53 4.17 8.85
C ALA A 25 -0.75 3.56 9.44
N ILE A 26 -1.45 2.68 8.70
CA ILE A 26 -2.59 1.93 9.23
C ILE A 26 -2.09 0.93 10.28
N ALA A 27 -1.01 0.21 9.97
CA ALA A 27 -0.45 -0.84 10.83
C ALA A 27 0.10 -0.35 12.17
N ASN A 28 0.57 0.91 12.24
CA ASN A 28 1.30 1.45 13.40
C ASN A 28 0.52 2.47 14.25
N GLY A 29 -0.81 2.53 14.10
CA GLY A 29 -1.64 3.43 14.88
C GLY A 29 -1.78 4.85 14.32
N GLY A 30 -1.40 5.08 13.06
CA GLY A 30 -1.75 6.28 12.31
C GLY A 30 -0.60 7.24 12.01
N THR A 31 0.65 6.81 12.17
CA THR A 31 1.84 7.64 11.94
C THR A 31 2.48 7.28 10.60
N TYR A 32 2.51 8.24 9.68
CA TYR A 32 3.21 8.09 8.41
C TYR A 32 4.72 8.25 8.62
N ASN A 33 5.48 7.40 7.94
CA ASN A 33 6.93 7.52 7.82
C ASN A 33 7.28 7.39 6.35
N ASN A 34 7.99 8.37 5.80
CA ASN A 34 8.58 8.22 4.47
C ASN A 34 9.59 7.06 4.51
N ALA A 35 9.48 6.12 3.57
CA ALA A 35 10.42 5.01 3.47
C ALA A 35 11.85 5.55 3.33
N HIS A 36 12.74 5.02 4.17
CA HIS A 36 14.15 5.38 4.23
C HIS A 36 14.98 4.11 4.42
N SER A 37 16.17 4.10 3.85
CA SER A 37 17.07 2.94 3.88
C SER A 37 18.40 3.21 4.57
N ILE A 38 18.81 4.48 4.65
CA ILE A 38 20.10 4.90 5.21
C ILE A 38 19.85 5.40 6.63
N GLN A 39 20.56 4.81 7.59
CA GLN A 39 20.63 5.34 8.95
C GLN A 39 21.69 6.46 9.02
N LYS A 40 22.89 6.14 8.54
CA LYS A 40 24.03 7.06 8.50
C LYS A 40 25.08 6.62 7.50
N VAL A 41 25.99 7.54 7.19
CA VAL A 41 27.20 7.30 6.39
C VAL A 41 28.42 7.69 7.20
N VAL A 42 29.42 6.81 7.27
CA VAL A 42 30.73 7.12 7.85
C VAL A 42 31.72 7.29 6.69
N THR A 43 32.33 8.46 6.57
CA THR A 43 33.27 8.79 5.48
C THR A 43 34.64 8.16 5.73
N HIS A 44 35.48 8.16 4.69
CA HIS A 44 36.86 7.67 4.81
C HIS A 44 37.67 8.44 5.87
N ASP A 45 37.41 9.73 6.01
CA ASP A 45 38.08 10.62 6.96
C ASP A 45 37.53 10.48 8.40
N GLY A 46 36.52 9.62 8.60
CA GLY A 46 35.94 9.30 9.90
C GLY A 46 34.71 10.14 10.30
N ASP A 47 34.29 11.08 9.45
CA ASP A 47 33.09 11.88 9.71
C ASP A 47 31.83 11.02 9.62
N THR A 48 30.89 11.25 10.54
CA THR A 48 29.59 10.57 10.54
C THR A 48 28.49 11.54 10.13
N ILE A 49 27.77 11.18 9.06
CA ILE A 49 26.60 11.90 8.55
C ILE A 49 25.35 11.07 8.91
N GLU A 50 24.56 11.54 9.86
CA GLU A 50 23.28 10.94 10.24
C GLU A 50 22.18 11.41 9.27
N TYR A 51 21.27 10.51 8.88
CA TYR A 51 20.16 10.80 7.99
C TYR A 51 18.82 10.71 8.73
N ASP A 52 17.88 11.59 8.39
CA ASP A 52 16.53 11.59 8.92
C ASP A 52 15.49 11.29 7.82
N HIS A 53 14.23 11.16 8.24
CA HIS A 53 13.12 10.94 7.34
C HIS A 53 11.89 11.73 7.80
N SER A 54 11.03 12.09 6.84
CA SER A 54 9.77 12.74 7.15
C SER A 54 8.84 11.79 7.92
N SER A 55 8.45 12.19 9.13
CA SER A 55 7.51 11.45 9.97
C SER A 55 6.45 12.41 10.53
N HIS A 56 5.18 12.04 10.45
CA HIS A 56 4.08 12.83 11.01
C HIS A 56 2.81 12.01 11.21
N LYS A 57 1.91 12.49 12.06
CA LYS A 57 0.60 11.86 12.29
C LYS A 57 -0.29 12.04 11.06
N ALA A 58 -0.66 10.94 10.40
CA ALA A 58 -1.49 10.94 9.19
C ALA A 58 -2.98 10.70 9.49
N MET A 59 -3.27 9.95 10.56
CA MET A 59 -4.64 9.71 11.02
C MET A 59 -4.71 9.56 12.53
N LYS A 60 -5.93 9.55 13.07
CA LYS A 60 -6.16 9.25 14.49
C LYS A 60 -6.02 7.74 14.72
N ASP A 61 -5.68 7.38 15.95
CA ASP A 61 -5.47 6.00 16.41
C ASP A 61 -6.69 5.11 16.12
N TYR A 62 -7.90 5.59 16.43
CA TYR A 62 -9.13 4.87 16.18
C TYR A 62 -9.39 4.65 14.69
N THR A 63 -9.00 5.59 13.83
CA THR A 63 -9.12 5.44 12.37
C THR A 63 -8.18 4.34 11.88
N ALA A 64 -6.92 4.35 12.33
CA ALA A 64 -5.94 3.33 11.98
C ALA A 64 -6.41 1.93 12.45
N TYR A 65 -6.87 1.83 13.70
CA TYR A 65 -7.39 0.58 14.25
C TYR A 65 -8.60 0.05 13.48
N MET A 66 -9.60 0.89 13.20
CA MET A 66 -10.79 0.47 12.45
C MET A 66 -10.42 -0.01 11.04
N LEU A 67 -9.55 0.72 10.33
CA LEU A 67 -9.09 0.30 9.00
C LEU A 67 -8.31 -1.02 9.07
N ALA A 68 -7.45 -1.20 10.08
CA ALA A 68 -6.72 -2.45 10.28
C ALA A 68 -7.66 -3.64 10.46
N GLU A 69 -8.68 -3.53 11.31
CA GLU A 69 -9.64 -4.61 11.53
C GLU A 69 -10.53 -4.88 10.31
N ILE A 70 -10.99 -3.83 9.62
CA ILE A 70 -11.76 -3.99 8.37
C ILE A 70 -10.95 -4.75 7.32
N LEU A 71 -9.67 -4.41 7.15
CA LEU A 71 -8.82 -4.97 6.11
C LEU A 71 -8.32 -6.39 6.42
N LYS A 72 -8.42 -6.88 7.67
CA LYS A 72 -8.31 -8.32 7.96
C LYS A 72 -9.41 -9.13 7.26
N GLY A 73 -10.56 -8.51 6.98
CA GLY A 73 -11.67 -9.10 6.24
C GLY A 73 -11.31 -9.53 4.82
N THR A 74 -10.30 -8.91 4.21
CA THR A 74 -9.83 -9.24 2.84
C THR A 74 -9.35 -10.68 2.69
N PHE A 75 -8.89 -11.31 3.77
CA PHE A 75 -8.47 -12.71 3.80
C PHE A 75 -9.56 -13.69 4.26
N LYS A 76 -10.73 -13.17 4.66
CA LYS A 76 -11.88 -13.99 5.09
C LYS A 76 -12.72 -14.41 3.87
N ALA A 77 -13.67 -15.32 4.07
CA ALA A 77 -14.54 -15.79 2.99
C ALA A 77 -15.17 -14.59 2.25
N TYR A 78 -15.19 -14.67 0.91
CA TYR A 78 -15.62 -13.60 -0.01
C TYR A 78 -14.72 -12.36 -0.06
N GLY A 79 -13.65 -12.30 0.73
CA GLY A 79 -12.63 -11.27 0.62
C GLY A 79 -11.79 -11.43 -0.66
N SER A 80 -11.29 -10.32 -1.19
CA SER A 80 -10.57 -10.31 -2.47
C SER A 80 -9.20 -11.00 -2.46
N ALA A 81 -8.69 -11.39 -1.28
CA ALA A 81 -7.51 -12.24 -1.12
C ALA A 81 -7.79 -13.48 -0.27
N TYR A 82 -9.04 -13.96 -0.26
CA TYR A 82 -9.43 -15.17 0.46
C TYR A 82 -8.53 -16.37 0.07
N GLY A 83 -8.11 -17.15 1.06
CA GLY A 83 -7.22 -18.30 0.85
C GLY A 83 -5.73 -17.97 0.79
N HIS A 84 -5.35 -16.68 0.77
CA HIS A 84 -3.95 -16.23 0.70
C HIS A 84 -3.43 -15.59 2.01
N GLY A 85 -4.13 -15.80 3.13
CA GLY A 85 -3.64 -15.39 4.44
C GLY A 85 -2.55 -16.32 4.99
N VAL A 86 -1.78 -15.83 5.95
CA VAL A 86 -0.74 -16.63 6.64
C VAL A 86 -1.25 -17.08 8.01
N SER A 87 -1.27 -18.38 8.27
CA SER A 87 -1.73 -18.93 9.55
C SER A 87 -0.85 -18.45 10.70
N GLY A 88 -1.48 -18.05 11.81
CA GLY A 88 -0.78 -17.52 12.99
C GLY A 88 -0.34 -16.05 12.90
N VAL A 89 -0.58 -15.36 11.78
CA VAL A 89 -0.22 -13.96 11.60
C VAL A 89 -1.46 -13.07 11.53
N ASN A 90 -1.47 -12.00 12.32
CA ASN A 90 -2.49 -10.94 12.21
C ASN A 90 -2.20 -10.08 10.98
N LEU A 91 -2.87 -10.38 9.88
CA LEU A 91 -2.63 -9.77 8.57
C LEU A 91 -3.89 -9.07 8.05
N GLY A 92 -3.77 -7.81 7.67
CA GLY A 92 -4.75 -7.06 6.89
C GLY A 92 -4.20 -6.76 5.50
N ALA A 93 -5.06 -6.60 4.50
CA ALA A 93 -4.62 -6.21 3.17
C ALA A 93 -5.70 -5.49 2.37
N LYS A 94 -5.28 -4.77 1.33
CA LYS A 94 -6.16 -4.32 0.26
C LYS A 94 -5.57 -4.70 -1.09
N THR A 95 -6.39 -5.36 -1.91
CA THR A 95 -6.05 -5.64 -3.31
C THR A 95 -6.44 -4.48 -4.21
N GLY A 96 -5.78 -4.38 -5.38
CA GLY A 96 -6.12 -3.43 -6.43
C GLY A 96 -6.02 -4.11 -7.80
N THR A 97 -6.94 -3.75 -8.70
CA THR A 97 -6.96 -4.22 -10.09
C THR A 97 -7.22 -3.03 -10.99
N GLY A 98 -6.20 -2.55 -11.69
CA GLY A 98 -6.28 -1.44 -12.63
C GLY A 98 -6.64 -1.94 -14.03
N THR A 99 -7.61 -1.31 -14.67
CA THR A 99 -8.05 -1.64 -16.03
C THR A 99 -7.38 -0.76 -17.08
N TYR A 100 -7.51 -1.14 -18.35
CA TYR A 100 -7.15 -0.28 -19.47
C TYR A 100 -8.18 0.83 -19.71
N GLY A 101 -7.81 1.83 -20.52
CA GLY A 101 -8.77 2.78 -21.12
C GLY A 101 -9.69 2.06 -22.12
N ALA A 102 -10.90 2.58 -22.32
CA ALA A 102 -11.93 1.92 -23.12
C ALA A 102 -11.49 1.70 -24.59
N GLU A 103 -10.75 2.66 -25.14
CA GLU A 103 -10.17 2.61 -26.48
C GLU A 103 -9.16 1.46 -26.66
N ILE A 104 -8.41 1.11 -25.61
CA ILE A 104 -7.39 0.05 -25.66
C ILE A 104 -8.04 -1.33 -25.75
N TYR A 105 -9.18 -1.55 -25.09
CA TYR A 105 -9.93 -2.80 -25.22
C TYR A 105 -10.32 -3.06 -26.67
N GLN A 106 -10.81 -2.04 -27.37
CA GLN A 106 -11.21 -2.14 -28.79
C GLN A 106 -9.99 -2.30 -29.69
N GLN A 107 -8.95 -1.48 -29.49
CA GLN A 107 -7.75 -1.47 -30.33
C GLN A 107 -7.00 -2.80 -30.30
N TYR A 108 -6.95 -3.46 -29.15
CA TYR A 108 -6.20 -4.70 -28.96
C TYR A 108 -7.09 -5.95 -28.83
N ASN A 109 -8.40 -5.80 -29.03
CA ASN A 109 -9.39 -6.88 -28.90
C ASN A 109 -9.24 -7.64 -27.57
N LEU A 110 -9.08 -6.89 -26.47
CA LEU A 110 -8.93 -7.45 -25.13
C LEU A 110 -10.28 -7.97 -24.62
N PRO A 111 -10.32 -9.11 -23.90
CA PRO A 111 -11.54 -9.58 -23.27
C PRO A 111 -11.97 -8.63 -22.14
N ASP A 112 -13.28 -8.60 -21.83
CA ASP A 112 -13.85 -7.75 -20.78
C ASP A 112 -13.20 -7.93 -19.40
N SER A 113 -12.61 -9.09 -19.15
CA SER A 113 -11.94 -9.44 -17.89
C SER A 113 -10.44 -9.09 -17.86
N ALA A 114 -9.89 -8.43 -18.89
CA ALA A 114 -8.48 -8.07 -18.92
C ALA A 114 -8.15 -6.97 -17.89
N ALA A 115 -7.00 -7.09 -17.24
CA ALA A 115 -6.49 -6.09 -16.31
C ALA A 115 -5.05 -5.72 -16.68
N LYS A 116 -4.67 -4.47 -16.39
CA LYS A 116 -3.34 -3.92 -16.68
C LYS A 116 -2.40 -4.07 -15.49
N ASP A 117 -2.86 -3.67 -14.30
CA ASP A 117 -2.06 -3.72 -13.08
C ASP A 117 -2.80 -4.49 -11.98
N VAL A 118 -2.07 -5.30 -11.22
CA VAL A 118 -2.62 -6.07 -10.09
C VAL A 118 -1.76 -5.89 -8.86
N TRP A 119 -2.41 -5.68 -7.72
CA TRP A 119 -1.76 -5.26 -6.48
C TRP A 119 -2.32 -6.02 -5.29
N ILE A 120 -1.45 -6.28 -4.32
CA ILE A 120 -1.81 -6.55 -2.93
C ILE A 120 -0.93 -5.71 -2.02
N ASN A 121 -1.55 -4.89 -1.17
CA ASN A 121 -0.87 -4.12 -0.14
C ASN A 121 -1.26 -4.73 1.20
N GLY A 122 -0.40 -5.57 1.75
CA GLY A 122 -0.62 -6.29 3.01
C GLY A 122 0.16 -5.64 4.14
N PHE A 123 -0.32 -5.80 5.37
CA PHE A 123 0.39 -5.35 6.56
C PHE A 123 0.04 -6.21 7.77
N SER A 124 1.05 -6.38 8.62
CA SER A 124 0.97 -6.88 9.99
C SER A 124 1.45 -5.78 10.93
N PRO A 125 1.35 -5.95 12.26
CA PRO A 125 1.96 -5.00 13.19
C PRO A 125 3.48 -4.85 13.04
N GLN A 126 4.16 -5.77 12.34
CA GLN A 126 5.62 -5.81 12.22
C GLN A 126 6.13 -5.39 10.83
N TYR A 127 5.44 -5.80 9.77
CA TYR A 127 5.84 -5.59 8.38
C TYR A 127 4.67 -5.15 7.52
N THR A 128 4.97 -4.29 6.55
CA THR A 128 4.10 -3.90 5.44
C THR A 128 4.86 -4.13 4.14
#